data_AF-A0A3P7V397-F1
#
_entry.id   AF-A0A3P7V397-F1
#
_cell.length_a   1.000
_cell.length_b   1.000
_cell.length_c   1.000
_cell.angle_alpha   90.00
_cell.angle_beta   90.00
_cell.angle_gamma   90.00
#
_symmetry.space_group_name_H-M   'P 1'
#
loop_
_entity.id
_entity.type
_entity.pdbx_description
1 polymer ?
#
loop_
_entity_poly.entity_id
_entity_poly.type
_entity_poly.pdbx_seq_one_letter_code
_entity_poly.pdbx_strand_id
1 'polypeptide(L)'
;MQPGQTLVIHGSIENDASEFEVNLLNGSPNIESSKATIFHIKVYFKENRLVYNTYENGKWGKEEKSSNPFKKGDNFDLRIRIHEDKLEIFGNQKELHIYKARINVSSVEYLTIRGNISLKGVHWGGRYYTLPFETQFPGGHLKADERIYVYGIPKGERFEIDFVSRNGDILFHFNPRFKEKQVIRNAQIGDIWGQEEREGIFPFKKDIGTDIILHNAPYSIQIFIDGKRYGTFAHRTIKPDEDYMALRIAGDFELTGMEFTI
;
A
#
# COMPACT_ATOMS: atom_id res chain seq x y z
N MET A 1 -12.95 10.11 -6.81
CA MET A 1 -11.56 9.64 -6.56
C MET A 1 -10.58 10.61 -7.23
N GLN A 2 -9.36 10.76 -6.73
CA GLN A 2 -8.38 11.72 -7.25
C GLN A 2 -7.09 11.01 -7.70
N PRO A 3 -6.36 11.55 -8.70
CA PRO A 3 -5.04 11.06 -9.08
C PRO A 3 -4.07 10.97 -7.88
N GLY A 4 -3.30 9.89 -7.84
CA GLY A 4 -2.37 9.55 -6.76
C GLY A 4 -3.00 8.73 -5.64
N GLN A 5 -4.33 8.67 -5.54
CA GLN A 5 -5.00 7.82 -4.56
C GLN A 5 -4.94 6.34 -4.94
N THR A 6 -4.97 5.47 -3.94
CA THR A 6 -5.10 4.02 -4.11
C THR A 6 -6.34 3.54 -3.38
N LEU A 7 -7.19 2.79 -4.07
CA LEU A 7 -8.24 1.97 -3.47
C LEU A 7 -7.66 0.60 -3.14
N VAL A 8 -7.79 0.17 -1.89
CA VAL A 8 -7.34 -1.13 -1.39
C VAL A 8 -8.55 -1.92 -0.91
N ILE A 9 -8.70 -3.14 -1.43
CA ILE A 9 -9.78 -4.05 -1.10
C ILE A 9 -9.14 -5.37 -0.68
N HIS A 10 -9.43 -5.83 0.53
CA HIS A 10 -8.93 -7.10 1.01
C HIS A 10 -10.01 -7.93 1.71
N GLY A 11 -9.79 -9.23 1.72
CA GLY A 11 -10.79 -10.17 2.21
C GLY A 11 -10.34 -11.61 2.03
N SER A 12 -11.31 -12.53 2.04
CA SER A 12 -11.10 -13.93 1.71
C SER A 12 -12.05 -14.37 0.60
N ILE A 13 -11.56 -15.26 -0.26
CA ILE A 13 -12.32 -15.83 -1.37
C ILE A 13 -13.00 -17.10 -0.88
N GLU A 14 -14.28 -17.26 -1.20
CA GLU A 14 -15.05 -18.46 -0.85
C GLU A 14 -14.48 -19.71 -1.55
N ASN A 15 -14.60 -20.88 -0.92
CA ASN A 15 -14.01 -22.13 -1.45
C ASN A 15 -14.61 -22.57 -2.79
N ASP A 16 -15.89 -22.27 -3.01
CA ASP A 16 -16.65 -22.58 -4.21
C ASP A 16 -16.78 -21.38 -5.16
N ALA A 17 -16.08 -20.27 -4.87
CA ALA A 17 -16.20 -19.01 -5.60
C ALA A 17 -16.17 -19.20 -7.13
N SER A 18 -17.17 -18.63 -7.80
CA SER A 18 -17.26 -18.61 -9.26
C SER A 18 -16.62 -17.33 -9.81
N GLU A 19 -16.97 -16.20 -9.19
CA GLU A 19 -16.52 -14.87 -9.58
C GLU A 19 -16.68 -13.85 -8.44
N PHE A 20 -15.97 -12.73 -8.57
CA PHE A 20 -16.32 -11.49 -7.88
C PHE A 20 -16.00 -10.29 -8.78
N GLU A 21 -16.63 -9.16 -8.50
CA GLU A 21 -16.45 -7.93 -9.27
C GLU A 21 -16.34 -6.70 -8.39
N VAL A 22 -15.60 -5.72 -8.89
CA VAL A 22 -15.49 -4.38 -8.33
C VAL A 22 -15.82 -3.37 -9.42
N ASN A 23 -16.68 -2.41 -9.08
CA ASN A 23 -17.18 -1.41 -10.01
C ASN A 23 -16.98 -0.02 -9.43
N LEU A 24 -16.43 0.88 -10.25
CA LEU A 24 -16.40 2.33 -10.00
C LEU A 24 -17.46 2.97 -10.91
N LEU A 25 -18.52 3.53 -10.33
CA LEU A 25 -19.70 4.00 -11.06
C LEU A 25 -19.98 5.49 -10.87
N ASN A 26 -20.77 6.06 -11.79
CA ASN A 26 -21.31 7.41 -11.75
C ASN A 26 -22.84 7.40 -11.93
N GLY A 27 -23.56 8.20 -11.15
CA GLY A 27 -25.01 8.42 -11.22
C GLY A 27 -25.87 7.38 -10.50
N SER A 28 -25.42 6.13 -10.35
CA SER A 28 -26.14 5.09 -9.60
C SER A 28 -25.17 3.99 -9.13
N PRO A 29 -25.44 3.32 -7.99
CA PRO A 29 -24.68 2.16 -7.53
C PRO A 29 -24.95 0.86 -8.32
N ASN A 30 -25.87 0.86 -9.29
CA ASN A 30 -26.14 -0.30 -10.14
C ASN A 30 -25.73 -0.02 -11.58
N ILE A 31 -25.03 -0.95 -12.24
CA ILE A 31 -24.55 -0.80 -13.63
C ILE A 31 -25.70 -0.44 -14.58
N GLU A 32 -26.83 -1.16 -14.50
CA GLU A 32 -27.98 -0.99 -15.41
C GLU A 32 -28.65 0.39 -15.32
N SER A 33 -28.66 0.99 -14.14
CA SER A 33 -29.22 2.33 -13.91
C SER A 33 -28.16 3.41 -13.75
N SER A 34 -26.87 3.06 -13.89
CA SER A 34 -25.76 4.01 -13.86
C SER A 34 -25.72 4.82 -15.13
N LYS A 35 -25.27 6.07 -15.01
CA LYS A 35 -24.91 6.86 -16.17
C LYS A 35 -23.71 6.24 -16.88
N ALA A 36 -22.73 5.78 -16.09
CA ALA A 36 -21.59 5.03 -16.56
C ALA A 36 -20.99 4.15 -15.46
N THR A 37 -20.43 3.01 -15.86
CA THR A 37 -19.41 2.29 -15.07
C THR A 37 -18.06 2.69 -15.62
N ILE A 38 -17.39 3.58 -14.88
CA ILE A 38 -16.09 4.18 -15.26
C ILE A 38 -15.04 3.09 -15.39
N PHE A 39 -15.01 2.18 -14.41
CA PHE A 39 -14.14 1.03 -14.40
C PHE A 39 -14.86 -0.17 -13.81
N HIS A 40 -14.83 -1.27 -14.53
CA HIS A 40 -15.29 -2.59 -14.10
C HIS A 40 -14.10 -3.53 -14.10
N ILE A 41 -13.92 -4.27 -13.01
CA ILE A 41 -13.01 -5.41 -12.93
C ILE A 41 -13.78 -6.61 -12.42
N LYS A 42 -13.65 -7.73 -13.11
CA LYS A 42 -14.29 -8.99 -12.75
C LYS A 42 -13.30 -10.13 -12.78
N VAL A 43 -13.28 -10.89 -11.70
CA VAL A 43 -12.40 -12.04 -11.51
C VAL A 43 -13.20 -13.30 -11.77
N TYR A 44 -12.74 -14.12 -12.71
CA TYR A 44 -13.31 -15.41 -13.03
C TYR A 44 -12.39 -16.53 -12.55
N PHE A 45 -12.86 -17.38 -11.64
CA PHE A 45 -12.03 -18.46 -11.10
C PHE A 45 -12.01 -19.70 -11.99
N LYS A 46 -13.09 -20.00 -12.72
CA LYS A 46 -13.14 -21.15 -13.63
C LYS A 46 -12.25 -20.93 -14.86
N GLU A 47 -12.34 -19.74 -15.46
CA GLU A 47 -11.56 -19.33 -16.62
C GLU A 47 -10.17 -18.82 -16.24
N ASN A 48 -9.87 -18.71 -14.95
CA ASN A 48 -8.60 -18.21 -14.40
C ASN A 48 -8.14 -16.87 -15.00
N ARG A 49 -9.08 -15.93 -15.16
CA ARG A 49 -8.82 -14.64 -15.81
C ARG A 49 -9.49 -13.47 -15.09
N LEU A 50 -8.93 -12.29 -15.26
CA LEU A 50 -9.58 -11.03 -14.96
C LEU A 50 -10.09 -10.42 -16.26
N VAL A 51 -11.20 -9.69 -16.17
CA VAL A 51 -11.75 -8.87 -17.23
C VAL A 51 -11.87 -7.44 -16.74
N TYR A 52 -11.44 -6.50 -17.58
CA TYR A 52 -11.54 -5.07 -17.34
C TYR A 52 -12.38 -4.43 -18.43
N ASN A 53 -13.26 -3.51 -18.06
CA ASN A 53 -14.06 -2.80 -19.06
C ASN A 53 -14.64 -1.48 -18.51
N THR A 54 -15.32 -0.76 -19.38
CA THR A 54 -16.12 0.43 -19.10
C THR A 54 -17.51 0.21 -19.73
N TYR A 55 -18.56 0.62 -19.02
CA TYR A 55 -19.93 0.62 -19.53
C TYR A 55 -20.42 2.06 -19.66
N GLU A 56 -20.87 2.45 -20.86
CA GLU A 56 -21.35 3.79 -21.14
C GLU A 56 -22.41 3.74 -22.24
N ASN A 57 -23.40 4.64 -22.19
CA ASN A 57 -24.43 4.75 -23.22
C ASN A 57 -25.15 3.42 -23.51
N GLY A 58 -25.43 2.65 -22.45
CA GLY A 58 -26.17 1.40 -22.55
C GLY A 58 -25.37 0.19 -23.08
N LYS A 59 -24.05 0.29 -23.23
CA LYS A 59 -23.22 -0.79 -23.80
C LYS A 59 -21.87 -0.94 -23.13
N TRP A 60 -21.37 -2.17 -23.09
CA TRP A 60 -20.00 -2.47 -22.73
C TRP A 60 -19.03 -2.10 -23.86
N GLY A 61 -17.87 -1.58 -23.49
CA GLY A 61 -16.76 -1.40 -24.41
C GLY A 61 -16.03 -2.71 -24.73
N LYS A 62 -14.86 -2.59 -25.35
CA LYS A 62 -13.98 -3.74 -25.62
C LYS A 62 -13.38 -4.27 -24.31
N GLU A 63 -13.47 -5.58 -24.08
CA GLU A 63 -12.82 -6.21 -22.91
C GLU A 63 -11.29 -6.16 -23.01
N GLU A 64 -10.64 -5.88 -21.88
CA GLU A 64 -9.23 -6.17 -21.64
C GLU A 64 -9.12 -7.31 -20.63
N LYS A 65 -8.02 -8.09 -20.66
CA LYS A 65 -7.90 -9.32 -19.88
C LYS A 65 -6.49 -9.51 -19.34
N SER A 66 -6.39 -10.13 -18.16
CA SER A 66 -5.13 -10.60 -17.56
C SER A 66 -5.36 -11.94 -16.84
N SER A 67 -4.29 -12.59 -16.38
CA SER A 67 -4.37 -13.83 -15.60
C SER A 67 -4.86 -13.59 -14.18
N ASN A 68 -5.64 -14.51 -13.61
CA ASN A 68 -6.06 -14.45 -12.22
C ASN A 68 -4.95 -14.87 -11.23
N PRO A 69 -4.49 -13.97 -10.34
CA PRO A 69 -3.49 -14.32 -9.32
C PRO A 69 -4.12 -14.89 -8.04
N PHE A 70 -5.44 -14.82 -7.90
CA PHE A 70 -6.16 -15.17 -6.68
C PHE A 70 -6.62 -16.63 -6.66
N LYS A 71 -6.71 -17.21 -5.47
CA LYS A 71 -7.08 -18.62 -5.28
C LYS A 71 -8.30 -18.73 -4.37
N LYS A 72 -9.15 -19.72 -4.65
CA LYS A 72 -10.30 -20.05 -3.81
C LYS A 72 -9.84 -20.47 -2.41
N GLY A 73 -10.53 -20.02 -1.37
CA GLY A 73 -10.19 -20.29 0.03
C GLY A 73 -9.07 -19.40 0.61
N ASP A 74 -8.28 -18.73 -0.23
CA ASP A 74 -7.19 -17.86 0.22
C ASP A 74 -7.68 -16.42 0.50
N ASN A 75 -6.85 -15.67 1.23
CA ASN A 75 -7.00 -14.22 1.31
C ASN A 75 -6.62 -13.57 -0.03
N PHE A 76 -7.23 -12.42 -0.32
CA PHE A 76 -6.88 -11.61 -1.48
C PHE A 76 -6.59 -10.17 -1.07
N ASP A 77 -5.73 -9.52 -1.85
CA ASP A 77 -5.43 -8.10 -1.81
C ASP A 77 -5.54 -7.57 -3.25
N LEU A 78 -6.52 -6.70 -3.50
CA LEU A 78 -6.72 -6.01 -4.77
C LEU A 78 -6.50 -4.51 -4.54
N ARG A 79 -5.60 -3.91 -5.31
CA ARG A 79 -5.34 -2.47 -5.27
C ARG A 79 -5.54 -1.85 -6.63
N ILE A 80 -6.14 -0.67 -6.64
CA ILE A 80 -6.37 0.12 -7.84
C ILE A 80 -5.82 1.51 -7.58
N ARG A 81 -4.68 1.82 -8.19
CA ARG A 81 -4.07 3.14 -8.10
C ARG A 81 -4.56 4.02 -9.24
N ILE A 82 -4.98 5.23 -8.88
CA ILE A 82 -5.65 6.16 -9.77
C ILE A 82 -4.62 7.16 -10.32
N HIS A 83 -4.63 7.35 -11.64
CA HIS A 83 -3.93 8.43 -12.32
C HIS A 83 -4.94 9.25 -13.14
N GLU A 84 -4.46 10.33 -13.76
CA GLU A 84 -5.32 11.21 -14.58
C GLU A 84 -5.91 10.46 -15.79
N ASP A 85 -5.12 9.60 -16.44
CA ASP A 85 -5.47 8.95 -17.70
C ASP A 85 -5.49 7.42 -17.65
N LYS A 86 -5.16 6.83 -16.50
CA LYS A 86 -5.05 5.37 -16.32
C LYS A 86 -5.34 4.92 -14.89
N LEU A 87 -5.61 3.63 -14.74
CA LEU A 87 -5.63 2.92 -13.48
C LEU A 87 -4.55 1.84 -13.50
N GLU A 88 -3.76 1.73 -12.44
CA GLU A 88 -2.81 0.63 -12.25
C GLU A 88 -3.41 -0.38 -11.28
N ILE A 89 -3.51 -1.64 -11.70
CA ILE A 89 -4.19 -2.70 -10.95
C ILE A 89 -3.14 -3.66 -10.40
N PHE A 90 -3.19 -3.90 -9.09
CA PHE A 90 -2.32 -4.81 -8.39
C PHE A 90 -3.14 -5.92 -7.72
N GLY A 91 -2.63 -7.14 -7.76
CA GLY A 91 -3.17 -8.29 -7.04
C GLY A 91 -2.07 -8.92 -6.21
N ASN A 92 -2.30 -9.05 -4.91
CA ASN A 92 -1.31 -9.51 -3.95
C ASN A 92 0.02 -8.75 -4.11
N GLN A 93 -0.08 -7.41 -4.10
CA GLN A 93 1.03 -6.45 -4.26
C GLN A 93 1.75 -6.46 -5.62
N LYS A 94 1.42 -7.36 -6.55
CA LYS A 94 2.04 -7.41 -7.87
C LYS A 94 1.16 -6.74 -8.92
N GLU A 95 1.76 -5.92 -9.79
CA GLU A 95 1.03 -5.33 -10.92
C GLU A 95 0.47 -6.43 -11.83
N LEU A 96 -0.82 -6.32 -12.16
CA LEU A 96 -1.55 -7.22 -13.05
C LEU A 96 -1.82 -6.59 -14.40
N HIS A 97 -2.18 -5.31 -14.40
CA HIS A 97 -2.64 -4.61 -15.59
C HIS A 97 -2.60 -3.09 -15.41
N ILE A 98 -2.40 -2.38 -16.52
CA ILE A 98 -2.58 -0.93 -16.61
C ILE A 98 -3.75 -0.66 -17.54
N TYR A 99 -4.85 -0.14 -16.99
CA TYR A 99 -6.06 0.17 -17.75
C TYR A 99 -6.08 1.64 -18.14
N LYS A 100 -6.04 1.96 -19.43
CA LYS A 100 -6.21 3.34 -19.90
C LYS A 100 -7.66 3.76 -19.66
N ALA A 101 -7.86 4.82 -18.88
CA ALA A 101 -9.19 5.30 -18.53
C ALA A 101 -9.93 5.78 -19.78
N ARG A 102 -11.14 5.27 -19.98
CA ARG A 102 -12.02 5.64 -21.11
C ARG A 102 -12.97 6.77 -20.76
N ILE A 103 -13.23 6.94 -19.46
CA ILE A 103 -14.02 8.00 -18.86
C ILE A 103 -13.16 8.62 -17.76
N ASN A 104 -13.34 9.91 -17.50
CA ASN A 104 -12.65 10.62 -16.43
C ASN A 104 -12.88 9.94 -15.07
N VAL A 105 -11.82 9.45 -14.43
CA VAL A 105 -11.87 8.74 -13.15
C VAL A 105 -12.30 9.65 -11.98
N SER A 106 -12.15 10.96 -12.11
CA SER A 106 -12.65 11.91 -11.12
C SER A 106 -14.18 11.97 -11.04
N SER A 107 -14.89 11.41 -12.03
CA SER A 107 -16.36 11.31 -12.00
C SER A 107 -16.90 10.13 -11.19
N VAL A 108 -16.03 9.30 -10.57
CA VAL A 108 -16.50 8.20 -9.71
C VAL A 108 -17.25 8.73 -8.49
N GLU A 109 -18.49 8.26 -8.32
CA GLU A 109 -19.39 8.57 -7.21
C GLU A 109 -19.69 7.36 -6.32
N TYR A 110 -19.72 6.15 -6.92
CA TYR A 110 -20.06 4.91 -6.21
C TYR A 110 -18.98 3.85 -6.40
N LEU A 111 -18.71 3.10 -5.34
CA LEU A 111 -17.96 1.86 -5.36
C LEU A 111 -18.94 0.73 -5.05
N THR A 112 -19.00 -0.31 -5.88
CA THR A 112 -19.65 -1.57 -5.51
C THR A 112 -18.71 -2.74 -5.63
N ILE A 113 -18.87 -3.68 -4.71
CA ILE A 113 -18.13 -4.93 -4.65
C ILE A 113 -19.17 -6.04 -4.48
N ARG A 114 -19.14 -7.04 -5.35
CA ARG A 114 -20.14 -8.11 -5.40
C ARG A 114 -19.49 -9.46 -5.73
N GLY A 115 -20.18 -10.55 -5.41
CA GLY A 115 -19.77 -11.91 -5.74
C GLY A 115 -19.25 -12.69 -4.53
N ASN A 116 -18.51 -13.77 -4.80
CA ASN A 116 -18.19 -14.83 -3.84
C ASN A 116 -16.95 -14.51 -2.98
N ILE A 117 -17.05 -13.46 -2.16
CA ILE A 117 -15.99 -13.05 -1.24
C ILE A 117 -16.55 -12.59 0.11
N SER A 118 -15.75 -12.76 1.16
CA SER A 118 -15.95 -12.09 2.45
C SER A 118 -15.01 -10.90 2.55
N LEU A 119 -15.56 -9.70 2.62
CA LEU A 119 -14.78 -8.46 2.78
C LEU A 119 -14.27 -8.34 4.21
N LYS A 120 -12.98 -8.02 4.35
CA LYS A 120 -12.35 -7.69 5.65
C LYS A 120 -12.16 -6.19 5.82
N GLY A 121 -12.01 -5.46 4.71
CA GLY A 121 -11.79 -4.03 4.73
C GLY A 121 -11.71 -3.42 3.34
N VAL A 122 -12.03 -2.13 3.28
CA VAL A 122 -11.90 -1.30 2.10
C VAL A 122 -11.30 0.02 2.57
N HIS A 123 -10.15 0.38 2.00
CA HIS A 123 -9.44 1.60 2.33
C HIS A 123 -9.24 2.40 1.05
N TRP A 124 -9.38 3.72 1.14
CA TRP A 124 -8.98 4.60 0.04
C TRP A 124 -8.19 5.77 0.63
N GLY A 125 -7.12 6.15 -0.04
CA GLY A 125 -6.27 7.21 0.45
C GLY A 125 -4.98 7.34 -0.36
N GLY A 126 -3.97 7.95 0.23
CA GLY A 126 -2.73 8.25 -0.45
C GLY A 126 -2.83 9.43 -1.41
N ARG A 127 -1.70 9.74 -2.03
CA ARG A 127 -1.50 10.81 -3.01
C ARG A 127 -0.20 10.53 -3.76
N TYR A 128 0.18 11.42 -4.68
CA TYR A 128 1.55 11.43 -5.15
C TYR A 128 2.47 11.99 -4.07
N TYR A 129 3.52 11.23 -3.75
CA TYR A 129 4.59 11.64 -2.86
C TYR A 129 5.85 11.79 -3.70
N THR A 130 6.56 12.91 -3.51
CA THR A 130 7.91 13.09 -4.09
C THR A 130 8.92 12.70 -3.02
N LEU A 131 9.87 11.83 -3.36
CA LEU A 131 10.97 11.48 -2.46
C LEU A 131 12.20 12.37 -2.73
N PRO A 132 12.97 12.76 -1.68
CA PRO A 132 12.74 12.45 -0.28
C PRO A 132 11.49 13.14 0.27
N PHE A 133 10.71 12.41 1.07
CA PHE A 133 9.51 12.88 1.73
C PHE A 133 9.77 13.01 3.23
N GLU A 134 9.35 14.12 3.83
CA GLU A 134 9.46 14.34 5.27
C GLU A 134 8.18 14.94 5.81
N THR A 135 7.77 14.49 6.99
CA THR A 135 6.63 15.05 7.72
C THR A 135 6.82 14.92 9.22
N GLN A 136 6.26 15.86 9.97
CA GLN A 136 6.10 15.68 11.42
C GLN A 136 5.02 14.64 11.73
N PHE A 137 5.15 13.95 12.86
CA PHE A 137 4.10 13.08 13.36
C PHE A 137 2.87 13.89 13.82
N PRO A 138 1.64 13.36 13.65
CA PRO A 138 0.46 13.97 14.25
C PRO A 138 0.65 14.17 15.76
N GLY A 139 0.32 15.36 16.27
CA GLY A 139 0.56 15.68 17.69
C GLY A 139 2.00 16.08 18.03
N GLY A 140 2.90 16.13 17.04
CA GLY A 140 4.26 16.66 17.15
C GLY A 140 5.34 15.62 17.42
N HIS A 141 4.96 14.41 17.82
CA HIS A 141 5.86 13.27 18.02
C HIS A 141 5.11 11.95 17.93
N LEU A 142 5.83 10.85 17.69
CA LEU A 142 5.27 9.50 17.71
C LEU A 142 5.15 9.02 19.16
N LYS A 143 3.92 8.83 19.65
CA LYS A 143 3.68 8.41 21.04
C LYS A 143 3.84 6.91 21.23
N ALA A 144 3.84 6.48 22.48
CA ALA A 144 3.76 5.06 22.83
C ALA A 144 2.52 4.40 22.22
N ASP A 145 2.70 3.17 21.74
CA ASP A 145 1.70 2.30 21.09
C ASP A 145 1.10 2.81 19.77
N GLU A 146 1.52 3.98 19.29
CA GLU A 146 1.17 4.46 17.95
C GLU A 146 1.90 3.65 16.86
N ARG A 147 1.24 3.53 15.71
CA ARG A 147 1.70 2.81 14.52
C ARG A 147 1.74 3.72 13.33
N ILE A 148 2.77 3.54 12.52
CA ILE A 148 2.89 4.14 11.20
C ILE A 148 2.77 3.01 10.20
N TYR A 149 1.86 3.17 9.25
CA TYR A 149 1.69 2.30 8.10
C TYR A 149 2.29 3.02 6.89
N VAL A 150 3.22 2.37 6.21
CA VAL A 150 3.86 2.87 4.99
C VAL A 150 3.59 1.86 3.88
N TYR A 151 2.94 2.33 2.83
CA TYR A 151 2.59 1.54 1.65
C TYR A 151 3.43 2.03 0.47
N GLY A 152 4.09 1.12 -0.24
CA GLY A 152 4.82 1.53 -1.42
C GLY A 152 5.48 0.39 -2.19
N ILE A 153 6.24 0.74 -3.22
CA ILE A 153 6.86 -0.19 -4.15
C ILE A 153 8.36 0.10 -4.22
N PRO A 154 9.24 -0.84 -3.83
CA PRO A 154 10.67 -0.68 -4.02
C PRO A 154 11.03 -0.68 -5.51
N LYS A 155 11.77 0.33 -5.96
CA LYS A 155 12.12 0.53 -7.39
C LYS A 155 13.59 0.32 -7.73
N GLY A 156 14.48 0.31 -6.73
CA GLY A 156 15.93 0.25 -6.98
C GLY A 156 16.70 -0.54 -5.94
N GLU A 157 17.90 -0.07 -5.62
CA GLU A 157 18.89 -0.84 -4.86
C GLU A 157 18.73 -0.71 -3.35
N ARG A 158 18.19 0.42 -2.88
CA ARG A 158 17.92 0.67 -1.46
C ARG A 158 16.90 1.77 -1.27
N PHE A 159 16.25 1.75 -0.11
CA PHE A 159 15.44 2.87 0.37
C PHE A 159 15.57 2.98 1.88
N GLU A 160 15.12 4.10 2.44
CA GLU A 160 15.19 4.34 3.87
C GLU A 160 13.91 4.94 4.43
N ILE A 161 13.61 4.56 5.67
CA ILE A 161 12.58 5.15 6.52
C ILE A 161 13.25 5.52 7.83
N ASP A 162 13.22 6.80 8.18
CA ASP A 162 13.90 7.35 9.34
C ASP A 162 12.93 8.00 10.31
N PHE A 163 13.15 7.80 11.61
CA PHE A 163 12.57 8.65 12.65
C PHE A 163 13.60 9.64 13.14
N VAL A 164 13.31 10.92 12.93
CA VAL A 164 14.22 12.04 13.15
C VAL A 164 13.82 12.79 14.42
N SER A 165 14.80 13.17 15.23
CA SER A 165 14.62 13.94 16.46
C SER A 165 14.57 15.45 16.20
N ARG A 166 14.39 16.24 17.27
CA ARG A 166 14.35 17.71 17.18
C ARG A 166 15.68 18.34 16.75
N ASN A 167 16.81 17.73 17.11
CA ASN A 167 18.15 18.20 16.75
C ASN A 167 18.65 17.60 15.42
N GLY A 168 17.84 16.80 14.73
CA GLY A 168 18.20 16.20 13.44
C GLY A 168 18.88 14.84 13.52
N ASP A 169 19.06 14.28 14.72
CA ASP A 169 19.56 12.91 14.89
C ASP A 169 18.56 11.91 14.29
N ILE A 170 19.07 10.82 13.73
CA ILE A 170 18.25 9.71 13.23
C ILE A 170 18.18 8.67 14.34
N LEU A 171 17.07 8.66 15.09
CA LEU A 171 16.89 7.78 16.24
C LEU A 171 16.45 6.37 15.86
N PHE A 172 15.94 6.20 14.65
CA PHE A 172 15.67 4.92 14.02
C PHE A 172 15.88 5.07 12.51
N HIS A 173 16.83 4.33 11.95
CA HIS A 173 17.09 4.23 10.52
C HIS A 173 16.68 2.82 10.08
N PHE A 174 15.76 2.70 9.14
CA PHE A 174 15.36 1.43 8.53
C PHE A 174 15.77 1.44 7.06
N ASN A 175 16.73 0.61 6.67
CA ASN A 175 17.35 0.68 5.34
C ASN A 175 17.48 -0.69 4.67
N PRO A 176 16.46 -1.12 3.91
CA PRO A 176 16.54 -2.27 3.04
C PRO A 176 17.55 -2.05 1.90
N ARG A 177 18.48 -2.99 1.75
CA ARG A 177 19.51 -3.00 0.70
C ARG A 177 19.40 -4.29 -0.11
N PHE A 178 18.97 -4.16 -1.37
CA PHE A 178 18.66 -5.30 -2.24
C PHE A 178 19.91 -6.11 -2.62
N LYS A 179 21.03 -5.45 -2.89
CA LYS A 179 22.30 -6.11 -3.22
C LYS A 179 22.84 -6.96 -2.07
N GLU A 180 22.77 -6.43 -0.85
CA GLU A 180 23.20 -7.12 0.37
C GLU A 180 22.19 -8.17 0.84
N LYS A 181 20.92 -8.10 0.36
CA LYS A 181 19.78 -8.86 0.88
C LYS A 181 19.69 -8.75 2.40
N GLN A 182 19.82 -7.51 2.88
CA GLN A 182 19.74 -7.20 4.31
C GLN A 182 18.89 -5.95 4.52
N VAL A 183 18.23 -5.90 5.66
CA VAL A 183 17.61 -4.68 6.17
C VAL A 183 18.46 -4.21 7.32
N ILE A 184 19.15 -3.09 7.09
CA ILE A 184 19.99 -2.47 8.12
C ILE A 184 19.07 -1.65 9.01
N ARG A 185 19.22 -1.80 10.33
CA ARG A 185 18.70 -0.81 11.28
C ARG A 185 19.80 -0.24 12.13
N ASN A 186 19.72 1.07 12.37
CA ASN A 186 20.71 1.77 13.18
C ASN A 186 20.12 3.08 13.75
N ALA A 187 20.93 3.82 14.49
CA ALA A 187 20.69 5.22 14.83
C ALA A 187 21.96 6.04 14.54
N GLN A 188 21.79 7.29 14.13
CA GLN A 188 22.85 8.27 13.98
C GLN A 188 22.63 9.37 15.01
N ILE A 189 23.50 9.47 16.01
CA ILE A 189 23.38 10.41 17.13
C ILE A 189 24.66 11.26 17.18
N GLY A 190 24.52 12.58 17.11
CA GLY A 190 25.66 13.50 17.01
C GLY A 190 26.52 13.21 15.79
N ASP A 191 25.86 12.97 14.64
CA ASP A 191 26.47 12.58 13.35
C ASP A 191 27.22 11.23 13.33
N ILE A 192 27.22 10.47 14.42
CA ILE A 192 27.91 9.18 14.52
C ILE A 192 26.90 8.03 14.43
N TRP A 193 27.10 7.14 13.47
CA TRP A 193 26.33 5.90 13.37
C TRP A 193 26.71 4.93 14.48
N GLY A 194 25.71 4.37 15.15
CA GLY A 194 25.89 3.32 16.14
C GLY A 194 26.18 1.95 15.52
N GLN A 195 26.02 0.91 16.34
CA GLN A 195 26.13 -0.48 15.88
C GLN A 195 24.95 -0.84 14.97
N GLU A 196 25.23 -1.32 13.76
CA GLU A 196 24.19 -1.81 12.86
C GLU A 196 23.59 -3.13 13.34
N GLU A 197 22.29 -3.28 13.13
CA GLU A 197 21.58 -4.54 13.27
C GLU A 197 21.12 -4.99 11.87
N ARG A 198 21.32 -6.28 11.56
CA ARG A 198 21.30 -6.79 10.17
C ARG A 198 20.55 -8.12 10.02
N GLU A 199 20.11 -8.70 11.13
CA GLU A 199 19.47 -10.01 11.18
C GLU A 199 18.06 -10.00 10.57
N GLY A 200 17.63 -11.15 10.07
CA GLY A 200 16.33 -11.35 9.44
C GLY A 200 16.42 -11.72 7.96
N ILE A 201 15.38 -12.38 7.44
CA ILE A 201 15.29 -12.77 6.03
C ILE A 201 14.85 -11.57 5.20
N PHE A 202 15.59 -11.19 4.16
CA PHE A 202 15.22 -10.07 3.30
C PHE A 202 13.82 -10.25 2.68
N PRO A 203 12.83 -9.39 3.02
CA PRO A 203 11.44 -9.63 2.69
C PRO A 203 11.01 -8.95 1.37
N PHE A 204 11.80 -8.01 0.87
CA PHE A 204 11.40 -7.16 -0.25
C PHE A 204 11.76 -7.76 -1.61
N LYS A 205 10.96 -7.41 -2.63
CA LYS A 205 11.24 -7.67 -4.03
C LYS A 205 11.04 -6.37 -4.81
N LYS A 206 11.91 -6.11 -5.78
CA LYS A 206 11.75 -4.96 -6.67
C LYS A 206 10.44 -5.08 -7.44
N ASP A 207 9.75 -3.96 -7.60
CA ASP A 207 8.48 -3.82 -8.32
C ASP A 207 7.32 -4.65 -7.77
N ILE A 208 7.45 -5.17 -6.55
CA ILE A 208 6.35 -5.76 -5.78
C ILE A 208 6.07 -4.82 -4.63
N GLY A 209 4.80 -4.40 -4.49
CA GLY A 209 4.35 -3.57 -3.39
C GLY A 209 4.63 -4.21 -2.03
N THR A 210 4.68 -3.38 -1.00
CA THR A 210 4.90 -3.83 0.37
C THR A 210 4.14 -2.93 1.35
N ASP A 211 3.69 -3.54 2.44
CA ASP A 211 3.10 -2.85 3.58
C ASP A 211 4.05 -2.95 4.76
N ILE A 212 4.57 -1.81 5.21
CA ILE A 212 5.49 -1.73 6.33
C ILE A 212 4.75 -1.07 7.51
N ILE A 213 4.74 -1.74 8.66
CA ILE A 213 4.16 -1.22 9.89
C ILE A 213 5.28 -1.04 10.91
N LEU A 214 5.42 0.18 11.41
CA LEU A 214 6.37 0.54 12.47
C LEU A 214 5.56 0.93 13.71
N HIS A 215 5.69 0.14 14.77
CA HIS A 215 4.91 0.30 16.00
C HIS A 215 5.82 0.70 17.16
N ASN A 216 5.53 1.83 17.79
CA ASN A 216 6.30 2.36 18.91
C ASN A 216 5.93 1.68 20.24
N ALA A 217 6.36 0.43 20.42
CA ALA A 217 6.10 -0.29 21.67
C ALA A 217 7.05 0.20 22.79
N PRO A 218 6.73 0.00 24.09
CA PRO A 218 7.46 0.62 25.20
C PRO A 218 8.98 0.41 25.26
N TYR A 219 9.51 -0.65 24.64
CA TYR A 219 10.94 -1.00 24.70
C TYR A 219 11.64 -1.02 23.33
N SER A 220 10.88 -0.97 22.25
CA SER A 220 11.44 -1.05 20.88
C SER A 220 10.41 -0.68 19.82
N ILE A 221 10.90 -0.23 18.67
CA ILE A 221 10.10 -0.21 17.44
C ILE A 221 9.88 -1.66 17.00
N GLN A 222 8.62 -2.09 16.95
CA GLN A 222 8.23 -3.37 16.34
C GLN A 222 8.03 -3.15 14.84
N ILE A 223 8.63 -4.02 14.03
CA ILE A 223 8.60 -3.91 12.57
C ILE A 223 7.80 -5.09 12.01
N PHE A 224 6.78 -4.79 11.23
CA PHE A 224 6.01 -5.78 10.47
C PHE A 224 6.09 -5.45 8.98
N ILE A 225 6.22 -6.49 8.16
CA ILE A 225 6.30 -6.37 6.70
C ILE A 225 5.30 -7.39 6.13
N ASP A 226 4.37 -6.91 5.32
CA ASP A 226 3.29 -7.69 4.70
C ASP A 226 2.52 -8.55 5.72
N GLY A 227 2.18 -7.93 6.86
CA GLY A 227 1.43 -8.56 7.96
C GLY A 227 2.22 -9.53 8.85
N LYS A 228 3.51 -9.76 8.58
CA LYS A 228 4.37 -10.65 9.37
C LYS A 228 5.36 -9.84 10.19
N ARG A 229 5.57 -10.24 11.45
CA ARG A 229 6.62 -9.63 12.29
C ARG A 229 7.98 -9.91 11.68
N TYR A 230 8.71 -8.84 11.35
CA TYR A 230 10.06 -8.91 10.77
C TYR A 230 11.12 -8.93 11.86
N GLY A 231 11.01 -8.00 12.83
CA GLY A 231 12.01 -7.82 13.87
C GLY A 231 11.66 -6.67 14.81
N THR A 232 12.62 -6.28 15.63
CA THR A 232 12.50 -5.18 16.58
C THR A 232 13.76 -4.35 16.60
N PHE A 233 13.66 -3.07 16.93
CA PHE A 233 14.79 -2.20 17.17
C PHE A 233 14.66 -1.58 18.56
N ALA A 234 15.54 -1.97 19.49
CA ALA A 234 15.55 -1.39 20.84
C ALA A 234 15.79 0.12 20.77
N HIS A 235 15.05 0.89 21.57
CA HIS A 235 15.21 2.34 21.54
C HIS A 235 16.63 2.74 21.93
N ARG A 236 17.21 3.64 21.15
CA ARG A 236 18.52 4.26 21.42
C ARG A 236 18.39 5.71 21.88
N THR A 237 17.21 6.06 22.38
CA THR A 237 16.87 7.37 22.92
C THR A 237 16.26 7.22 24.31
N ILE A 238 16.28 8.29 25.11
CA ILE A 238 15.86 8.26 26.51
C ILE A 238 14.33 8.26 26.63
N LYS A 239 13.64 9.00 25.77
CA LYS A 239 12.19 9.16 25.79
C LYS A 239 11.56 8.77 24.44
N PRO A 240 11.44 7.47 24.14
CA PRO A 240 10.94 7.00 22.84
C PRO A 240 9.47 7.38 22.55
N ASP A 241 8.74 7.85 23.53
CA ASP A 241 7.38 8.41 23.41
C ASP A 241 7.36 9.93 23.21
N GLU A 242 8.50 10.62 23.32
CA GLU A 242 8.63 12.08 23.14
C GLU A 242 9.70 12.48 22.13
N ASP A 243 10.63 11.61 21.71
CA ASP A 243 11.84 12.02 20.97
C ASP A 243 11.73 11.88 19.44
N TYR A 244 10.86 10.99 18.94
CA TYR A 244 10.63 10.82 17.50
C TYR A 244 9.74 11.95 16.97
N MET A 245 10.31 12.97 16.32
CA MET A 245 9.60 14.19 15.89
C MET A 245 9.04 14.08 14.47
N ALA A 246 9.80 13.47 13.57
CA ALA A 246 9.47 13.44 12.16
C ALA A 246 9.78 12.08 11.54
N LEU A 247 9.03 11.77 10.49
CA LEU A 247 9.26 10.66 9.59
C LEU A 247 9.90 11.19 8.32
N ARG A 248 11.02 10.58 7.90
CA ARG A 248 11.62 10.80 6.59
C ARG A 248 11.65 9.51 5.80
N ILE A 249 11.31 9.57 4.52
CA ILE A 249 11.36 8.44 3.58
C ILE A 249 12.15 8.87 2.35
N ALA A 250 13.15 8.09 1.95
CA ALA A 250 14.02 8.43 0.83
C ALA A 250 14.56 7.16 0.12
N GLY A 251 15.36 7.38 -0.92
CA GLY A 251 15.92 6.33 -1.77
C GLY A 251 14.96 5.81 -2.83
N ASP A 252 15.25 4.62 -3.37
CA ASP A 252 14.58 4.04 -4.53
C ASP A 252 13.26 3.36 -4.13
N PHE A 253 12.31 4.15 -3.66
CA PHE A 253 10.98 3.70 -3.22
C PHE A 253 9.89 4.59 -3.80
N GLU A 254 8.82 3.96 -4.27
CA GLU A 254 7.62 4.66 -4.67
C GLU A 254 6.62 4.61 -3.53
N LEU A 255 6.53 5.69 -2.75
CA LEU A 255 5.55 5.83 -1.68
C LEU A 255 4.16 6.04 -2.27
N THR A 256 3.21 5.16 -1.94
CA THR A 256 1.84 5.18 -2.47
C THR A 256 0.80 5.58 -1.43
N GLY A 257 1.10 5.38 -0.15
CA GLY A 257 0.23 5.79 0.94
C GLY A 257 0.94 5.71 2.28
N MET A 258 0.37 6.39 3.27
CA MET A 258 0.84 6.34 4.63
C MET A 258 -0.29 6.71 5.58
N GLU A 259 -0.35 6.02 6.73
CA GLU A 259 -1.36 6.24 7.77
C GLU A 259 -0.70 6.25 9.14
N PHE A 260 -1.23 7.06 10.04
CA PHE A 260 -0.84 7.10 11.45
C PHE A 260 -2.05 6.67 12.27
N THR A 261 -1.88 5.72 13.19
CA THR A 261 -2.89 5.51 14.24
C THR A 261 -2.65 6.55 15.31
N ILE A 262 -3.71 7.27 15.67
CA ILE A 262 -3.76 8.23 16.79
C ILE A 262 -4.55 7.59 17.92
#